data_AF-A0A3Q8ZLU5-F1
#
_entry.id   AF-A0A3Q8ZLU5-F1
#
_cell.length_a   1.000
_cell.length_b   1.000
_cell.length_c   1.000
_cell.angle_alpha   90.00
_cell.angle_beta   90.00
_cell.angle_gamma   90.00
#
_symmetry.space_group_name_H-M   'P 1'
#
loop_
_entity.id
_entity.type
_entity.pdbx_description
1 polymer ?
#
loop_
_entity_poly.entity_id
_entity_poly.type
_entity_poly.pdbx_seq_one_letter_code
_entity_poly.pdbx_strand_id
1 'polypeptide(L)' 'MNSSASSRLTFIVFTAGCIALALLFRYAPAGDLPSKYVKGPAAQAAQSTRIDIDNEAHAIRFYIDGKQVALLDESGFKQ' A
#
# COMPACT_ATOMS: atom_id res chain seq x y z
N MET A 1 -11.31 -16.25 56.47
CA MET A 1 -10.93 -15.33 55.38
C MET A 1 -10.67 -16.14 54.11
N ASN A 2 -11.61 -16.14 53.17
CA ASN A 2 -11.48 -16.76 51.85
C ASN A 2 -10.82 -15.75 50.91
N SER A 3 -9.50 -15.82 50.68
CA SER A 3 -8.86 -15.11 49.57
C SER A 3 -7.44 -15.64 49.29
N SER A 4 -7.34 -16.77 48.61
CA SER A 4 -6.07 -17.25 48.03
C SER A 4 -6.30 -18.06 46.75
N ALA A 5 -7.49 -18.64 46.58
CA ALA A 5 -7.91 -19.27 45.32
C ALA A 5 -8.13 -18.25 44.18
N SER A 6 -8.65 -17.05 44.50
CA SER A 6 -9.01 -16.02 43.50
C SER A 6 -7.81 -15.44 42.75
N SER A 7 -6.66 -15.30 43.42
CA SER A 7 -5.44 -14.76 42.80
C SER A 7 -4.81 -15.78 41.84
N ARG A 8 -4.63 -17.03 42.30
CA ARG A 8 -4.04 -18.11 41.49
C ARG A 8 -4.87 -18.43 40.26
N LEU A 9 -6.20 -18.46 40.39
CA LEU A 9 -7.10 -18.68 39.25
C LEU A 9 -6.93 -17.61 38.17
N THR A 10 -6.81 -16.34 38.58
CA THR A 10 -6.63 -15.22 37.65
C THR A 10 -5.30 -15.31 36.90
N PHE A 11 -4.21 -15.67 37.59
CA PHE A 11 -2.91 -15.90 36.96
C PHE A 11 -2.93 -17.08 35.97
N ILE A 12 -3.65 -18.16 36.29
CA ILE A 12 -3.77 -19.32 35.41
C ILE A 12 -4.57 -18.96 34.15
N VAL A 13 -5.69 -18.26 34.27
CA VAL A 13 -6.50 -17.86 33.10
C VAL A 13 -5.74 -16.86 32.23
N PHE A 14 -5.02 -15.92 32.83
CA PHE A 14 -4.19 -14.95 32.10
C PHE A 14 -3.08 -15.65 31.31
N THR A 15 -2.32 -16.53 31.95
CA THR A 15 -1.22 -17.27 31.29
C THR A 15 -1.74 -18.22 30.21
N ALA A 16 -2.83 -18.94 30.48
CA ALA A 16 -3.49 -19.79 29.49
C ALA A 16 -4.00 -18.99 28.28
N GLY A 17 -4.57 -17.80 28.51
CA GLY A 17 -5.01 -16.89 27.45
C GLY A 17 -3.88 -16.39 26.57
N CYS A 18 -2.75 -15.99 27.15
CA CYS A 18 -1.56 -15.58 26.40
C CYS A 18 -0.97 -16.72 25.56
N ILE A 19 -0.93 -17.94 26.10
CA ILE A 19 -0.48 -19.13 25.37
C ILE A 19 -1.42 -19.41 24.20
N ALA A 20 -2.75 -19.38 24.43
CA ALA A 20 -3.73 -19.58 23.37
C ALA A 20 -3.57 -18.53 22.25
N LEU A 21 -3.37 -17.26 22.59
CA LEU A 21 -3.13 -16.20 21.60
C LEU A 21 -1.83 -16.41 20.82
N ALA A 22 -0.75 -16.79 21.49
CA ALA A 22 0.53 -17.09 20.85
C ALA A 22 0.40 -18.28 19.88
N LEU A 23 -0.35 -19.32 20.25
CA LEU A 23 -0.63 -20.46 19.39
C LEU A 23 -1.49 -20.05 18.18
N LEU A 24 -2.49 -19.18 18.38
CA LEU A 24 -3.28 -18.63 17.29
C LEU A 24 -2.40 -17.86 16.31
N PHE A 25 -1.47 -17.00 16.73
CA PHE A 25 -0.57 -16.31 15.80
C PHE A 25 0.46 -17.23 15.14
N ARG A 26 0.92 -18.27 15.84
CA ARG A 26 1.89 -19.25 15.32
C ARG A 26 1.29 -20.16 14.25
N TYR A 27 0.05 -20.60 14.47
CA TYR A 27 -0.65 -21.53 13.59
C TYR A 27 -1.74 -20.88 12.74
N ALA A 28 -1.95 -19.57 12.89
CA ALA A 28 -2.77 -18.82 11.95
C ALA A 28 -2.18 -19.06 10.56
N PRO A 29 -3.01 -19.47 9.59
CA PRO A 29 -2.57 -19.44 8.21
C PRO A 29 -2.07 -18.01 7.93
N ALA A 30 -0.96 -17.90 7.20
CA ALA A 30 -0.52 -16.62 6.65
C ALA A 30 -1.66 -16.14 5.74
N GLY A 31 -2.61 -15.42 6.33
CA GLY A 31 -3.64 -14.73 5.61
C GLY A 31 -2.92 -13.63 4.88
N ASP A 32 -2.42 -13.94 3.68
CA ASP A 32 -2.15 -12.95 2.67
C ASP A 32 -3.50 -12.32 2.33
N LEU A 33 -3.97 -11.44 3.22
CA LEU A 33 -4.92 -10.43 2.86
C LEU A 33 -4.22 -9.71 1.72
N PRO A 34 -4.70 -9.82 0.46
CA PRO A 34 -4.14 -9.01 -0.58
C PRO A 34 -4.32 -7.58 -0.08
N SER A 35 -3.20 -6.95 0.27
CA SER A 35 -3.12 -5.50 0.35
C SER A 35 -3.94 -5.02 -0.84
N LYS A 36 -4.94 -4.16 -0.64
CA LYS A 36 -5.73 -3.66 -1.77
C LYS A 36 -4.87 -2.96 -2.84
N TYR A 37 -3.57 -2.82 -2.57
CA TYR A 37 -2.49 -2.55 -3.48
C TYR A 37 -1.71 -3.84 -3.83
N VAL A 38 -2.38 -4.87 -4.36
CA VAL A 38 -1.67 -5.90 -5.11
C VAL A 38 -1.25 -5.20 -6.39
N LYS A 39 0.05 -4.92 -6.49
CA LYS A 39 0.68 -4.64 -7.78
C LYS A 39 0.48 -5.92 -8.58
N GLY A 40 -0.57 -5.95 -9.41
CA GLY A 40 -0.83 -7.03 -10.35
C GLY A 40 0.39 -7.27 -11.24
N PRO A 41 0.40 -8.34 -12.08
CA PRO A 41 1.47 -8.52 -13.05
C PRO A 41 1.68 -7.18 -13.73
N ALA A 42 2.92 -6.67 -13.69
CA ALA A 42 3.25 -5.34 -14.17
C ALA A 42 2.67 -5.22 -15.58
N ALA A 43 1.48 -4.61 -15.69
CA ALA A 43 0.93 -4.24 -16.97
C ALA A 43 2.06 -3.47 -17.61
N GLN A 44 2.60 -3.99 -18.73
CA GLN A 44 3.69 -3.39 -19.49
C GLN A 44 3.58 -1.90 -19.28
N ALA A 45 4.49 -1.30 -18.50
CA ALA A 45 4.22 -0.02 -17.85
C ALA A 45 3.89 0.99 -18.94
N ALA A 46 2.59 1.15 -19.22
CA ALA A 46 2.08 2.12 -20.15
C ALA A 46 2.62 3.40 -19.54
N GLN A 47 3.54 4.04 -20.26
CA GLN A 47 4.30 5.13 -19.67
C GLN A 47 3.28 6.12 -19.14
N SER A 48 3.28 6.35 -17.83
CA SER A 48 2.24 7.12 -17.17
C SER A 48 2.05 8.42 -17.92
N THR A 49 0.79 8.85 -18.07
CA THR A 49 0.49 10.19 -18.56
C THR A 49 1.34 11.19 -17.78
N ARG A 50 2.18 11.93 -18.50
CA ARG A 50 3.15 12.85 -17.91
C ARG A 50 3.18 14.17 -18.66
N ILE A 51 3.57 15.21 -17.93
CA ILE A 51 3.73 16.56 -18.46
C ILE A 51 5.18 16.94 -18.21
N ASP A 52 5.92 17.21 -19.28
CA ASP A 52 7.29 17.69 -19.18
C ASP A 52 7.29 19.20 -19.41
N ILE A 53 7.91 19.94 -18.49
CA ILE A 53 8.05 21.40 -18.57
C ILE A 53 9.48 21.70 -19.02
N ASP A 54 9.61 22.27 -20.21
CA ASP A 54 10.86 22.70 -20.80
C ASP A 54 11.02 24.21 -20.55
N ASN A 55 11.79 24.55 -19.51
CA ASN A 55 12.01 25.94 -19.13
C ASN A 55 12.85 26.72 -20.15
N GLU A 56 13.72 26.04 -20.90
CA GLU A 56 14.60 26.67 -21.88
C GLU A 56 13.84 26.99 -23.17
N ALA A 57 12.97 26.08 -23.62
CA ALA A 57 12.13 26.28 -24.79
C ALA A 57 10.81 27.03 -24.48
N HIS A 58 10.59 27.42 -23.22
CA HIS A 58 9.33 27.99 -22.73
C HIS A 58 8.09 27.18 -23.17
N ALA A 59 8.19 25.84 -23.06
CA ALA A 59 7.20 24.93 -23.60
C ALA A 59 6.77 23.85 -22.61
N ILE A 60 5.52 23.42 -22.71
CA ILE A 60 4.94 22.34 -21.92
C ILE A 60 4.51 21.22 -22.87
N ARG A 61 5.01 20.01 -22.64
CA ARG A 61 4.75 18.83 -23.49
C ARG A 61 3.87 17.83 -22.75
N PHE A 62 2.81 17.37 -23.41
CA PHE A 62 1.87 16.41 -22.85
C PHE A 62 2.10 15.04 -23.47
N TYR A 63 2.28 14.03 -22.64
CA TYR A 63 2.50 12.65 -23.07
C TYR A 63 1.40 11.73 -22.52
N ILE A 64 0.88 10.86 -23.37
CA ILE A 64 0.00 9.75 -22.99
C ILE A 64 0.64 8.48 -23.53
N ASP A 65 0.83 7.48 -22.67
CA ASP A 65 1.48 6.21 -23.01
C ASP A 65 2.86 6.38 -23.66
N GLY A 66 3.55 7.48 -23.34
CA GLY A 66 4.88 7.82 -23.87
C GLY A 66 4.87 8.54 -25.21
N LYS A 67 3.70 8.75 -25.82
CA LYS A 67 3.54 9.53 -27.04
C LYS A 67 3.21 10.97 -26.70
N GLN A 68 3.94 11.93 -27.28
CA GLN A 68 3.57 13.34 -27.19
C GLN A 68 2.26 13.54 -27.96
N VAL A 69 1.23 14.01 -27.28
CA VAL A 69 -0.11 14.24 -27.84
C VAL A 69 -0.45 15.72 -27.98
N ALA A 70 0.34 16.58 -27.32
CA ALA A 70 0.23 18.03 -27.45
C ALA A 70 1.49 18.74 -26.98
N LEU A 71 1.65 19.97 -27.46
CA LEU A 71 2.66 20.95 -27.09
C LEU A 71 1.96 22.28 -26.82
N LEU A 72 2.25 22.90 -25.68
CA LEU A 72 1.89 24.29 -25.41
C LEU A 72 3.18 25.11 -25.43
N ASP A 73 3.29 26.04 -26.37
CA ASP A 73 4.39 27.00 -26.46
C ASP A 73 3.81 28.43 -26.47
N GLU A 74 4.68 29.44 -26.62
CA GLU A 74 4.27 30.86 -26.66
C GLU A 74 3.25 31.19 -27.76
N SER A 75 3.21 30.39 -28.83
CA SER A 75 2.24 30.54 -29.92
C SER A 75 0.92 29.81 -29.66
N GLY A 76 0.78 29.13 -28.53
CA GLY A 76 -0.44 28.46 -28.08
C GLY A 76 -0.36 26.94 -28.14
N PHE A 77 -1.53 26.30 -28.12
CA PHE A 77 -1.65 24.84 -28.07
C PHE A 77 -1.53 24.23 -29.48
N LYS A 78 -0.63 23.27 -29.63
CA LYS A 78 -0.38 22.50 -30.85
C LYS A 78 -0.59 21.01 -30.57
N GLN A 79 -1.27 20.33 -31.48
CA GLN A 79 -1.59 18.90 -31.38
C GLN A 79 -0.52 18.03 -32.04
#